data_AF-A0A933GEE1-F1
#
_entry.id   AF-A0A933GEE1-F1
#
_cell.length_a   1.000
_cell.length_b   1.000
_cell.length_c   1.000
_cell.angle_alpha   90.00
_cell.angle_beta   90.00
_cell.angle_gamma   90.00
#
_symmetry.space_group_name_H-M   'P 1'
#
loop_
_entity.id
_entity.type
_entity.pdbx_description
1 polymer ?
#
loop_
_entity_poly.entity_id
_entity_poly.type
_entity_poly.pdbx_seq_one_letter_code
_entity_poly.pdbx_strand_id
1 'polypeptide(L)' 'VKVALTLGFAPEDFPIRLFQGYGVVSGVRGRHVLLNRVSPEDVRRMAQYYWVRRIAPQ' A
#
# COMPACT_ATOMS: atom_id res chain seq x y z
N VAL A 1 -7.57 -8.98 3.01
CA VAL A 1 -6.20 -9.45 3.33
C VAL A 1 -5.40 -8.33 4.01
N LYS A 2 -4.32 -8.67 4.72
CA LYS A 2 -3.34 -7.72 5.25
C LYS A 2 -2.11 -7.74 4.35
N VAL A 3 -1.63 -6.57 3.95
CA VAL A 3 -0.53 -6.45 2.99
C VAL A 3 0.42 -5.32 3.38
N ALA A 4 1.70 -5.53 3.10
CA ALA A 4 2.74 -4.52 3.15
C ALA A 4 3.08 -4.09 1.72
N LEU A 5 2.78 -2.83 1.39
CA LEU A 5 3.22 -2.17 0.17
C LEU A 5 4.62 -1.61 0.39
N THR A 6 5.51 -1.86 -0.56
CA THR A 6 6.84 -1.23 -0.61
C THR A 6 6.86 -0.23 -1.75
N LEU A 7 7.13 1.02 -1.44
CA LEU A 7 7.21 2.10 -2.41
C LEU A 7 8.66 2.34 -2.84
N GLY A 8 8.83 2.91 -4.03
CA GLY A 8 10.14 3.32 -4.54
C GLY A 8 10.77 4.48 -3.75
N PHE A 9 9.95 5.25 -3.04
CA PHE A 9 10.32 6.45 -2.29
C PHE A 9 9.63 6.47 -0.91
N ALA A 10 10.01 7.42 -0.07
CA ALA A 10 9.37 7.59 1.23
C ALA A 10 7.92 8.06 1.01
N PRO A 11 6.90 7.32 1.48
CA PRO A 11 5.50 7.71 1.33
C PRO A 11 5.26 9.11 1.88
N GLU A 12 4.90 10.03 0.99
CA GLU A 12 4.35 11.34 1.33
C GLU A 12 2.83 11.24 1.60
N ASP A 13 2.21 12.35 1.96
CA ASP A 13 0.78 12.41 2.33
C ASP A 13 -0.14 11.89 1.21
N PHE A 14 0.18 12.19 -0.05
CA PHE A 14 -0.62 11.78 -1.21
C PHE A 14 -0.67 10.24 -1.40
N PRO A 15 0.46 9.51 -1.52
CA PRO A 15 0.42 8.04 -1.60
C PRO A 15 -0.32 7.40 -0.43
N ILE A 16 -0.10 7.88 0.79
CA ILE A 16 -0.76 7.32 1.99
C ILE A 16 -2.29 7.46 1.85
N ARG A 17 -2.75 8.65 1.49
CA ARG A 17 -4.18 8.96 1.32
C ARG A 17 -4.81 8.20 0.15
N LEU A 18 -4.08 8.01 -0.94
CA LEU A 18 -4.49 7.15 -2.05
C LEU A 18 -4.70 5.71 -1.57
N PHE A 19 -3.78 5.16 -0.77
CA PHE A 19 -3.88 3.81 -0.25
C PHE A 19 -4.96 3.63 0.82
N GLN A 20 -5.32 4.69 1.56
CA GLN A 20 -6.50 4.68 2.45
C GLN A 20 -7.81 4.45 1.70
N GLY A 21 -7.88 4.71 0.38
CA GLY A 21 -9.04 4.39 -0.44
C GLY A 21 -9.23 2.89 -0.71
N TYR A 22 -8.16 2.09 -0.59
CA TYR A 22 -8.16 0.64 -0.87
C TYR A 22 -8.25 -0.23 0.39
N GLY A 23 -8.12 0.38 1.57
CA GLY A 23 -8.12 -0.32 2.85
C GLY A 23 -7.74 0.59 4.01
N VAL A 24 -7.54 0.00 5.18
CA VAL A 24 -7.18 0.75 6.39
C VAL A 24 -5.66 0.78 6.51
N VAL A 25 -5.06 1.98 6.38
CA VAL A 25 -3.64 2.17 6.69
C VAL A 25 -3.41 1.95 8.17
N SER A 26 -2.66 0.91 8.51
CA SER A 26 -2.33 0.54 9.89
C SER A 26 -0.99 1.11 10.36
N GLY A 27 -0.16 1.58 9.43
CA GLY A 27 1.06 2.29 9.73
C GLY A 27 1.97 2.46 8.52
N VAL A 28 2.98 3.30 8.71
CA VAL A 28 4.03 3.57 7.72
C VAL A 28 5.39 3.34 8.37
N ARG A 29 6.24 2.53 7.72
CA ARG A 29 7.55 2.12 8.23
C ARG A 29 8.59 2.34 7.14
N GLY A 30 9.32 3.46 7.19
CA GLY A 30 10.26 3.82 6.12
C GLY A 30 9.54 3.94 4.78
N ARG A 31 9.85 3.06 3.83
CA ARG A 31 9.19 2.99 2.50
C ARG A 31 8.01 2.03 2.43
N HIS A 32 7.61 1.47 3.57
CA HIS A 32 6.52 0.50 3.65
C HIS A 32 5.24 1.13 4.14
N VAL A 33 4.13 0.87 3.45
CA VAL A 33 2.77 1.22 3.88
C VAL A 33 2.05 -0.08 4.22
N LEU A 34 1.59 -0.18 5.46
CA LEU A 34 0.86 -1.34 5.95
C LEU A 34 -0.63 -1.10 5.77
N LEU A 35 -1.29 -2.00 5.04
CA LEU A 35 -2.73 -1.94 4.80
C LEU A 35 -3.42 -3.18 5.35
N ASN A 36 -4.53 -2.92 6.04
CA ASN A 36 -5.47 -3.92 6.51
C ASN A 36 -6.77 -3.84 5.71
N ARG A 37 -7.55 -4.93 5.73
CA ARG A 37 -8.89 -5.01 5.10
C ARG A 37 -8.88 -4.68 3.59
N VAL A 38 -7.82 -5.07 2.89
CA VAL A 38 -7.70 -4.89 1.44
C VAL A 38 -8.39 -6.05 0.70
N SER A 39 -9.12 -5.77 -0.38
CA SER A 39 -9.68 -6.82 -1.25
C SER A 39 -8.63 -7.35 -2.24
N PRO A 40 -8.69 -8.61 -2.67
CA PRO A 40 -7.76 -9.16 -3.66
C PRO A 40 -7.72 -8.37 -4.98
N GLU A 41 -8.84 -7.78 -5.39
CA GLU A 41 -8.94 -6.92 -6.57
C GLU A 41 -8.16 -5.61 -6.38
N ASP A 42 -8.25 -5.01 -5.20
CA ASP A 42 -7.53 -3.78 -4.87
C ASP A 42 -6.02 -4.02 -4.81
N VAL A 43 -5.56 -5.20 -4.38
CA VAL A 43 -4.15 -5.59 -4.50
C VAL A 43 -3.68 -5.51 -5.95
N ARG A 44 -4.47 -5.99 -6.90
CA ARG A 44 -4.12 -5.93 -8.34
C ARG A 44 -4.13 -4.50 -8.85
N ARG A 45 -5.09 -3.67 -8.43
CA ARG A 45 -5.14 -2.24 -8.80
C ARG A 45 -3.94 -1.49 -8.27
N MET A 46 -3.58 -1.72 -7.00
CA MET A 46 -2.41 -1.08 -6.39
C MET A 46 -1.09 -1.51 -7.04
N ALA A 47 -0.99 -2.76 -7.52
CA ALA A 47 0.19 -3.25 -8.23
C ALA A 47 0.46 -2.54 -9.58
N GLN A 48 -0.54 -1.83 -10.13
CA GLN A 48 -0.40 -1.12 -11.41
C GLN A 48 0.27 0.26 -11.25
N TYR A 49 0.37 0.79 -10.03
CA TYR A 49 1.07 2.04 -9.80
C TYR A 49 2.57 1.85 -10.02
N TYR A 50 3.16 2.64 -10.92
CA TYR A 50 4.58 2.53 -11.30
C TYR A 50 5.56 2.69 -10.12
N TRP A 51 5.11 3.34 -9.03
CA TRP A 51 5.89 3.54 -7.81
C TRP A 51 5.77 2.43 -6.78
N VAL A 52 4.81 1.50 -6.94
CA VAL A 52 4.69 0.31 -6.10
C VAL A 52 5.73 -0.71 -6.56
N ARG A 53 6.71 -0.99 -5.69
CA ARG A 53 7.82 -1.90 -6.01
C ARG A 53 7.52 -3.34 -5.61
N ARG A 54 6.77 -3.53 -4.53
CA ARG A 54 6.43 -4.86 -4.02
C ARG A 54 5.16 -4.80 -3.19
N ILE A 55 4.33 -5.83 -3.30
CA ILE A 55 3.24 -6.09 -2.36
C ILE A 55 3.50 -7.46 -1.76
N ALA A 56 3.60 -7.53 -0.44
CA ALA A 56 3.76 -8.78 0.29
C ALA A 56 2.60 -8.95 1.29
N PRO A 57 2.15 -10.17 1.58
CA PRO A 57 1.30 -10.40 2.74
C PRO A 57 2.05 -10.00 4.01
N GLN A 58 1.32 -9.39 4.96
CA GLN A 58 1.80 -9.20 6.34
C GLN A 58 1.64 -10.49 7.14
#